data_AF-A0A529LWI9-F1
#
_entry.id   AF-A0A529LWI9-F1
#
_cell.length_a   1.000
_cell.length_b   1.000
_cell.length_c   1.000
_cell.angle_alpha   90.00
_cell.angle_beta   90.00
_cell.angle_gamma   90.00
#
_symmetry.space_group_name_H-M   'P 1'
#
loop_
_entity.id
_entity.type
_entity.pdbx_description
1 polymer ?
#
loop_
_entity_poly.entity_id
_entity_poly.type
_entity_poly.pdbx_seq_one_letter_code
_entity_poly.pdbx_strand_id
1 'polypeptide(L)' 'FQAWITDPNGVRIELFEYTAKSAQFTGGDRVADW' A
#
# COMPACT_ATOMS: atom_id res chain seq x y z
N PHE A 1 6.25 1.33 -3.29
CA PHE A 1 6.70 1.73 -1.94
C PHE A 1 5.48 1.91 -1.06
N GLN A 2 5.61 1.81 0.26
CA GLN A 2 4.49 1.99 1.20
C GLN A 2 4.91 2.95 2.31
N ALA A 3 4.02 3.89 2.61
CA ALA A 3 4.17 4.85 3.69
C ALA A 3 2.83 5.05 4.42
N TRP A 4 2.91 5.50 5.67
CA TRP A 4 1.76 5.81 6.50
C TRP A 4 1.86 7.25 6.95
N ILE A 5 0.76 7.99 6.82
CA ILE A 5 0.61 9.33 7.39
C ILE A 5 -0.61 9.37 8.30
N THR A 6 -0.72 10.42 9.11
CA THR A 6 -1.89 10.68 9.94
C THR A 6 -2.43 12.05 9.59
N ASP A 7 -3.74 12.16 9.37
CA ASP A 7 -4.40 13.45 9.15
C ASP A 7 -4.56 14.22 10.49
N PRO A 8 -4.97 15.50 10.45
CA PRO A 8 -5.19 16.28 11.68
C PRO A 8 -6.26 15.71 12.63
N ASN A 9 -7.14 14.84 12.14
CA ASN A 9 -8.17 14.18 12.94
C ASN A 9 -7.70 12.83 13.51
N GLY A 10 -6.45 12.43 13.29
CA GLY A 10 -5.90 11.16 13.77
C GLY A 10 -6.17 9.96 12.87
N VAL A 11 -6.76 10.15 11.69
CA VAL A 11 -7.03 9.06 10.74
C VAL A 11 -5.73 8.61 10.10
N ARG A 12 -5.43 7.31 10.18
CA ARG A 12 -4.28 6.71 9.48
C ARG A 12 -4.61 6.57 8.00
N ILE A 13 -3.76 7.12 7.15
CA ILE A 13 -3.87 7.05 5.70
C ILE A 13 -2.68 6.26 5.18
N GLU A 14 -2.97 5.26 4.36
CA GLU A 14 -1.96 4.50 3.64
C GLU A 14 -1.66 5.16 2.30
N LEU A 15 -0.38 5.40 2.04
CA LEU A 15 0.11 5.81 0.72
C LEU A 15 0.87 4.65 0.12
N PHE A 16 0.39 4.16 -1.02
CA PHE A 16 1.02 3.08 -1.75
C PHE A 16 1.32 3.51 -3.19
N GLU A 17 2.57 3.37 -3.59
CA GLU A 17 3.00 3.64 -4.97
C GLU A 17 3.10 2.34 -5.75
N TYR A 18 2.37 2.29 -6.87
CA TYR A 18 2.51 1.25 -7.88
C TYR A 18 3.73 1.49 -8.77
N THR A 19 4.47 0.43 -9.03
CA THR A 19 5.59 0.41 -9.97
C THR A 19 5.29 -0.62 -11.06
N ALA A 20 6.08 -0.63 -12.13
CA ALA A 20 5.98 -1.67 -13.16
C ALA A 20 6.16 -3.11 -12.63
N LYS A 21 6.71 -3.28 -11.41
CA LYS A 21 6.87 -4.58 -10.75
C LYS A 21 5.74 -4.92 -9.76
N SER A 22 4.75 -4.05 -9.61
CA SER A 22 3.65 -4.29 -8.66
C SER A 22 2.82 -5.49 -9.11
N ALA A 23 2.53 -6.43 -8.20
CA ALA A 23 1.76 -7.64 -8.55
C ALA A 23 0.32 -7.35 -9.00
N GLN A 24 -0.21 -6.18 -8.67
CA GLN A 24 -1.48 -5.71 -9.23
C GLN A 24 -1.42 -5.58 -10.76
N PHE A 25 -0.24 -5.35 -11.33
CA PHE A 25 0.00 -5.31 -12.77
C PHE A 25 0.63 -6.59 -13.31
N THR A 26 1.58 -7.16 -12.60
CA THR A 26 2.36 -8.32 -13.10
C THR A 26 1.76 -9.67 -12.73
N GLY A 27 0.73 -9.68 -11.88
CA GLY A 27 0.32 -10.88 -11.15
C GLY A 27 1.34 -11.29 -10.09
N GLY A 28 0.92 -12.08 -9.11
CA GLY A 28 1.78 -12.68 -8.09
C GLY A 28 1.05 -12.91 -6.78
N ASP A 29 1.41 -14.01 -6.10
CA ASP A 29 0.80 -14.39 -4.83
C ASP A 29 1.07 -13.35 -3.74
N ARG A 30 0.09 -13.16 -2.86
CA ARG A 30 0.16 -12.21 -1.75
C ARG A 30 -0.36 -12.86 -0.48
N VAL A 31 0.42 -12.75 0.59
CA VAL A 31 -0.02 -13.11 1.94
C VAL A 31 -0.55 -11.83 2.57
N ALA A 32 -1.84 -11.83 2.89
CA ALA A 32 -2.46 -10.79 3.70
C ALA A 32 -2.45 -11.27 5.16
N ASP A 33 -1.83 -10.48 6.03
CA ASP A 33 -1.93 -10.57 7.48
C ASP A 33 -2.85 -9.41 7.90
N TRP A 34 -3.99 -9.74 8.53
CA TRP A 34 -5.06 -8.80 8.87
C TRP A 34 -5.13 -8.53 10.36
#